data_AF-A0AAJ2WZJ3-F1
#
_entry.id   AF-A0AAJ2WZJ3-F1
#
_cell.length_a   1.000
_cell.length_b   1.000
_cell.length_c   1.000
_cell.angle_alpha   90.00
_cell.angle_beta   90.00
_cell.angle_gamma   90.00
#
_symmetry.space_group_name_H-M   'P 1'
#
loop_
_entity.id
_entity.type
_entity.pdbx_description
1 polymer ?
#
loop_
_entity_poly.entity_id
_entity_poly.type
_entity_poly.pdbx_seq_one_letter_code
_entity_poly.pdbx_strand_id
1 'polypeptide(L)' 'MSKIITDVIETQCRRCGTPLRTLRHSPLGLDDLKQRLGSICTECVTAEERAEIAQAQIGALHLAAAIRRLQEE' A
#
# COMPACT_ATOMS: atom_id res chain seq x y z
N MET A 1 7.23 4.16 22.71
CA MET A 1 6.18 4.73 21.83
C MET A 1 6.82 5.09 20.50
N SER A 2 6.83 4.16 19.54
CA SER A 2 7.44 4.42 18.23
C SER A 2 6.52 5.34 17.44
N LYS A 3 6.97 6.57 17.19
CA LYS A 3 6.31 7.51 16.28
C LYS A 3 6.22 6.85 14.90
N ILE A 4 5.07 6.31 14.53
CA ILE A 4 4.77 5.96 13.15
C ILE A 4 4.53 7.29 12.42
N ILE A 5 5.61 7.99 12.09
CA ILE A 5 5.55 9.01 11.05
C ILE A 5 5.74 8.24 9.76
N THR A 6 4.64 7.77 9.18
CA THR A 6 4.63 7.41 7.77
C THR A 6 4.63 8.72 7.01
N ASP A 7 5.76 9.07 6.39
CA ASP A 7 5.92 10.29 5.60
C ASP A 7 4.77 10.43 4.60
N VAL A 8 3.82 11.33 4.88
CA VAL A 8 2.74 11.65 3.97
C VAL A 8 3.30 12.56 2.89
N ILE A 9 3.20 12.14 1.64
CA ILE A 9 3.61 12.89 0.46
C ILE A 9 2.39 13.32 -0.35
N GLU A 10 2.54 14.45 -1.02
CA GLU A 10 1.62 14.89 -2.05
C GLU A 10 2.14 14.43 -3.41
N THR A 11 1.24 13.95 -4.24
CA THR A 11 1.52 13.51 -5.61
C THR A 11 0.27 13.75 -6.46
N GLN A 12 0.26 13.26 -7.70
CA GLN A 12 -0.88 13.33 -8.60
C GLN A 12 -1.19 11.95 -9.16
N CYS A 13 -2.45 11.73 -9.50
CA CYS A 13 -2.83 10.52 -10.22
C CYS A 13 -2.15 10.51 -11.60
N ARG A 14 -1.39 9.46 -11.91
CA ARG A 14 -0.71 9.31 -13.21
C ARG A 14 -1.66 9.16 -14.41
N ARG A 15 -2.96 8.94 -14.17
CA ARG A 15 -3.98 8.78 -15.23
C ARG A 15 -4.82 10.03 -15.46
N CYS A 16 -5.34 10.65 -14.40
CA CYS A 16 -6.25 11.80 -14.52
C CYS A 16 -5.69 13.12 -13.97
N GLY A 17 -4.51 13.11 -13.35
CA GLY A 17 -3.89 14.31 -12.76
C GLY A 17 -4.48 14.77 -11.43
N THR A 18 -5.56 14.16 -10.94
CA THR A 18 -6.16 14.52 -9.64
C THR A 18 -5.11 14.47 -8.52
N PRO A 19 -5.01 15.50 -7.65
CA PRO A 19 -4.10 15.51 -6.52
C PRO A 19 -4.35 14.33 -5.59
N LEU A 20 -3.27 13.68 -5.14
CA LEU A 20 -3.30 12.56 -4.22
C LEU A 20 -2.45 12.85 -2.99
N ARG A 21 -2.93 12.38 -1.85
CA ARG A 21 -2.18 12.34 -0.60
C ARG A 21 -1.96 10.89 -0.24
N THR A 22 -0.71 10.46 -0.17
CA THR A 22 -0.34 9.06 0.05
C THR A 22 0.88 8.99 0.95
N LEU A 23 1.23 7.80 1.42
CA LEU A 23 2.46 7.60 2.17
C LEU A 23 3.66 7.52 1.21
N ARG A 24 4.88 7.78 1.68
CA ARG A 24 6.11 7.55 0.89
C ARG A 24 6.35 6.05 0.67
N HIS A 25 6.17 5.27 1.73
CA HIS A 25 6.32 3.81 1.75
C HIS A 25 4.99 3.11 2.03
N SER A 26 4.91 1.83 1.70
CA SER A 26 3.78 0.97 2.03
C SER A 26 3.84 0.54 3.50
N PRO A 27 2.75 0.72 4.28
CA PRO A 27 2.68 0.22 5.66
C PRO A 27 2.84 -1.30 5.78
N LEU A 28 2.58 -2.03 4.69
CA LEU A 28 2.63 -3.49 4.64
C LEU A 28 3.91 -4.01 3.96
N GLY A 29 4.90 -3.15 3.69
CA GLY A 29 6.13 -3.53 2.99
C GLY A 29 5.94 -3.81 1.48
N LEU A 30 4.79 -3.44 0.91
CA LEU A 30 4.46 -3.64 -0.51
C LEU A 30 4.98 -2.48 -1.39
N ASP A 31 6.26 -2.10 -1.26
CA ASP A 31 6.81 -0.91 -1.93
C ASP A 31 6.84 -1.05 -3.47
N ASP A 32 7.11 -2.25 -4.01
CA ASP A 32 7.08 -2.49 -5.46
C ASP A 32 5.67 -2.27 -6.05
N LEU A 33 4.64 -2.78 -5.36
CA LEU A 33 3.25 -2.60 -5.75
C LEU A 33 2.85 -1.12 -5.65
N LYS A 34 3.33 -0.43 -4.61
CA LYS A 34 3.12 1.00 -4.44
C LYS A 34 3.79 1.83 -5.54
N GLN A 35 4.99 1.47 -5.98
CA GLN A 35 5.63 2.12 -7.12
C GLN A 35 4.80 1.94 -8.40
N ARG A 36 4.22 0.75 -8.58
CA ARG A 36 3.41 0.42 -9.76
C ARG A 36 2.01 1.00 -9.75
N LEU A 37 1.32 1.07 -8.61
CA LEU A 37 -0.10 1.43 -8.54
C LEU A 37 -0.42 2.54 -7.52
N GLY A 38 0.51 2.89 -6.63
CA GLY A 38 0.28 3.82 -5.52
C GLY A 38 0.13 5.29 -5.89
N SER A 39 0.29 5.64 -7.18
CA SER A 39 -0.02 6.97 -7.73
C SER A 39 -1.18 6.91 -8.74
N ILE A 40 -2.12 5.99 -8.55
CA ILE A 40 -3.36 5.90 -9.33
C ILE A 40 -4.54 6.10 -8.37
N CYS A 41 -5.47 7.00 -8.69
CA CYS A 41 -6.62 7.27 -7.83
C CYS A 41 -7.66 6.15 -7.93
N THR A 42 -8.55 6.07 -6.95
CA THR A 42 -9.56 5.01 -6.84
C THR A 42 -10.46 4.90 -8.08
N GLU A 43 -10.76 6.03 -8.70
CA GLU A 43 -11.59 6.17 -9.91
C GLU A 43 -10.86 5.67 -11.16
N CYS A 44 -9.53 5.78 -11.18
CA CYS A 44 -8.72 5.37 -12.31
C CYS A 44 -8.20 3.93 -12.20
N VAL A 45 -8.17 3.33 -11.00
CA VAL A 45 -7.76 1.94 -10.79
C VAL A 45 -8.75 0.97 -11.46
N THR A 46 -8.26 0.04 -12.27
CA THR A 46 -9.12 -0.96 -12.93
C THR A 46 -9.56 -2.07 -11.95
N ALA A 47 -10.51 -2.92 -12.38
CA ALA A 47 -10.94 -4.06 -11.57
C ALA A 47 -9.79 -5.05 -11.33
N GLU A 48 -8.97 -5.30 -12.34
CA GLU A 48 -7.82 -6.22 -12.28
C GLU A 48 -6.75 -5.69 -11.33
N GLU A 49 -6.42 -4.40 -11.41
CA GLU A 49 -5.46 -3.76 -10.51
C GLU A 49 -5.96 -3.73 -9.08
N ARG A 50 -7.27 -3.52 -8.88
CA ARG A 50 -7.91 -3.59 -7.57
C ARG A 50 -7.80 -4.99 -6.97
N ALA A 51 -7.96 -6.03 -7.79
CA ALA A 51 -7.77 -7.41 -7.37
C ALA A 51 -6.30 -7.70 -7.01
N GLU A 52 -5.34 -7.21 -7.80
CA GLU A 52 -3.91 -7.33 -7.51
C GLU A 52 -3.57 -6.67 -6.16
N ILE A 53 -4.09 -5.47 -5.90
CA ILE A 53 -3.92 -4.76 -4.63
C ILE A 53 -4.47 -5.57 -3.46
N ALA A 54 -5.71 -6.06 -3.57
CA ALA A 54 -6.35 -6.84 -2.51
C ALA A 54 -5.57 -8.13 -2.21
N GLN A 55 -5.16 -8.86 -3.24
CA GLN A 55 -4.43 -10.11 -3.09
C GLN A 55 -3.08 -9.90 -2.37
N ALA A 56 -2.34 -8.86 -2.75
CA ALA A 56 -1.06 -8.52 -2.12
C ALA A 56 -1.23 -8.11 -0.65
N GLN A 57 -2.27 -7.33 -0.34
CA GLN A 57 -2.59 -6.93 1.03
C GLN A 57 -2.93 -8.12 1.92
N ILE A 58 -3.76 -9.06 1.42
CA ILE A 58 -4.08 -10.31 2.14
C ILE A 58 -2.81 -11.11 2.42
N GLY A 59 -1.94 -11.26 1.42
CA GLY A 59 -0.66 -11.97 1.58
C GLY A 59 0.23 -11.33 2.65
N ALA A 60 0.38 -10.01 2.64
CA ALA A 60 1.16 -9.29 3.64
C ALA A 60 0.57 -9.44 5.06
N LEU A 61 -0.76 -9.40 5.20
CA LEU A 61 -1.43 -9.60 6.48
C LEU A 61 -1.24 -11.03 7.02
N HIS A 62 -1.32 -12.05 6.17
CA HIS A 62 -1.04 -13.43 6.56
C HIS A 62 0.42 -13.61 7.02
N LEU A 63 1.38 -13.01 6.31
CA LEU A 63 2.78 -13.04 6.72
C LEU A 63 2.99 -12.37 8.08
N ALA A 64 2.41 -11.18 8.28
CA ALA A 64 2.49 -10.48 9.56
C ALA A 64 1.90 -11.31 10.71
N ALA A 65 0.76 -11.98 10.48
CA ALA A 65 0.15 -12.88 11.46
C ALA A 65 1.01 -14.12 11.74
N ALA A 66 1.72 -14.66 10.74
CA ALA A 66 2.65 -15.77 10.94
C ALA A 66 3.86 -15.35 11.78
N ILE A 67 4.48 -14.20 11.46
CA ILE A 67 5.60 -13.64 12.24
C ILE A 67 5.20 -13.40 13.69
N ARG A 68 4.02 -12.82 13.92
CA ARG A 68 3.51 -12.54 15.27
C ARG A 68 3.40 -13.81 16.11
N ARG A 69 2.89 -14.90 15.53
CA ARG A 69 2.80 -16.21 16.22
C ARG A 69 4.17 -16.75 16.61
N LEU A 70 5.16 -16.66 15.71
CA LEU A 70 6.54 -17.11 16.00
C LEU A 70 7.24 -16.26 17.09
N GLN A 71 6.77 -15.05 17.37
CA GLN A 71 7.32 -14.18 18.42
C GLN A 71 6.66 -14.41 19.79
N GLU A 72 5.53 -15.11 19.83
CA GLU A 72 4.79 -15.43 21.05
C GLU A 72 5.16 -16.82 21.61
N GLU A 73 5.97 -17.59 20.88
CA GLU A 73 6.57 -18.88 21.26
C GLU A 73 8.00 -18.71 21.81
#